data_AF-W1J2V2-F1
#
_entry.id   AF-W1J2V2-F1
#
_cell.length_a   1.000
_cell.length_b   1.000
_cell.length_c   1.000
_cell.angle_alpha   90.00
_cell.angle_beta   90.00
_cell.angle_gamma   90.00
#
_symmetry.space_group_name_H-M   'P 1'
#
loop_
_entity.id
_entity.type
_entity.pdbx_description
1 polymer ?
#
loop_
_entity_poly.entity_id
_entity_poly.type
_entity_poly.pdbx_seq_one_letter_code
_entity_poly.pdbx_strand_id
1 'polypeptide(L)'
;MNTQQKNNGSDKISGLPTFNLILADGSREGHLFANGNMQVGVVINIIATTAMAEKPIFLSPEQLDSIELIDKITHEKLPIEWEYDSEENGYLHQIPISHTGARDAHLHSGKNLSSNAEAPQQKIYWLKTKKIGTITITARVTLDGKTFSADDMAHTGSHLVITSYKPIVYHADNFEFITEKSVANGTYDVKLHSDQSTPGPPGHNIINRINHLPWIQNNYYIIPKKESGYPVHDIGEIRNTINDNNPTQYDYRRFTHHTRAEHLYLWFLWGQYSAKRTAGADYRHFFNYERWNKKEVTLDATPQVEITTTPRVDVVSLSRLYFESPYPGFWVDESNQIPQFKLHDIYGNESVVLKIIMDDADTFHLQEG
;
A
#
# COMPACT_ATOMS: atom_id res chain seq x y z
N MET A 1 30.34 51.78 -15.08
CA MET A 1 30.56 50.66 -14.15
C MET A 1 29.57 50.83 -13.00
N ASN A 2 28.50 50.04 -13.02
CA ASN A 2 27.44 50.08 -12.01
C ASN A 2 27.93 49.38 -10.74
N THR A 3 27.91 50.13 -9.64
CA THR A 3 28.10 49.63 -8.29
C THR A 3 26.91 48.74 -7.92
N GLN A 4 27.14 47.43 -7.85
CA GLN A 4 26.22 46.50 -7.19
C GLN A 4 26.14 46.87 -5.71
N GLN A 5 25.01 47.42 -5.29
CA GLN A 5 24.61 47.44 -3.89
C GLN A 5 24.41 46.00 -3.44
N LYS A 6 25.37 45.48 -2.66
CA LYS A 6 25.15 44.35 -1.78
C LYS A 6 24.21 44.82 -0.66
N ASN A 7 22.93 44.48 -0.76
CA ASN A 7 21.99 44.57 0.35
C ASN A 7 22.39 43.54 1.42
N ASN A 8 23.30 43.94 2.31
CA ASN A 8 23.69 43.21 3.52
C ASN A 8 22.94 43.78 4.75
N GLY A 9 21.62 43.85 4.67
CA GLY A 9 20.76 44.08 5.83
C GLY A 9 19.83 42.88 5.97
N SER A 10 20.22 41.87 6.74
CA SER A 10 19.22 40.93 7.23
C SER A 10 18.38 41.69 8.25
N ASP A 11 17.22 42.18 7.84
CA ASP A 11 16.33 42.88 8.76
C ASP A 11 15.99 41.92 9.91
N LYS A 12 16.45 42.26 11.12
CA LYS A 12 16.28 41.40 12.28
C LYS A 12 14.80 41.23 12.60
N ILE A 13 14.39 39.97 12.77
CA ILE A 13 13.03 39.63 13.16
C ILE A 13 12.80 40.13 14.60
N SER A 14 11.85 41.05 14.76
CA SER A 14 11.52 41.66 16.04
C SER A 14 10.30 40.98 16.69
N GLY A 15 9.39 40.44 15.88
CA GLY A 15 8.13 39.85 16.32
C GLY A 15 7.59 38.79 15.37
N LEU A 16 6.74 37.92 15.92
CA LEU A 16 5.94 36.96 15.16
C LEU A 16 4.45 37.20 15.47
N PRO A 17 3.82 38.29 14.98
CA PRO A 17 2.41 38.61 15.30
C PRO A 17 1.46 37.44 15.08
N THR A 18 1.76 36.57 14.12
CA THR A 18 1.14 35.25 13.99
C THR A 18 2.21 34.20 14.21
N PHE A 19 2.06 33.43 15.28
CA PHE A 19 2.77 32.17 15.49
C PHE A 19 1.82 31.22 16.22
N ASN A 20 1.10 30.41 15.46
CA ASN A 20 0.08 29.52 16.00
C ASN A 20 0.10 28.17 15.30
N LEU A 21 -0.43 27.14 15.97
CA LEU A 21 -0.58 25.81 15.45
C LEU A 21 -2.06 25.48 15.31
N ILE A 22 -2.42 24.77 14.25
CA ILE A 22 -3.70 24.09 14.08
C ILE A 22 -3.42 22.71 13.50
N LEU A 23 -4.37 21.79 13.60
CA LEU A 23 -4.30 20.57 12.82
C LEU A 23 -4.64 20.85 11.36
N ALA A 24 -4.21 19.96 10.46
CA ALA A 24 -4.47 20.07 9.02
C ALA A 24 -5.96 20.13 8.68
N ASP A 25 -6.82 19.60 9.55
CA ASP A 25 -8.28 19.69 9.47
C ASP A 25 -8.87 20.97 10.09
N GLY A 26 -8.02 21.84 10.64
CA GLY A 26 -8.38 23.09 11.33
C GLY A 26 -8.71 22.94 12.82
N SER A 27 -8.72 21.73 13.37
CA SER A 27 -9.05 21.47 14.76
C SER A 27 -7.86 21.72 15.71
N ARG A 28 -8.12 21.61 17.01
CA ARG A 28 -7.11 21.72 18.09
C ARG A 28 -6.86 20.41 18.81
N GLU A 29 -7.64 19.39 18.50
CA GLU A 29 -7.60 18.08 19.14
C GLU A 29 -7.43 17.03 18.05
N GLY A 30 -6.40 16.20 18.19
CA GLY A 30 -6.01 15.22 17.19
C GLY A 30 -5.99 13.81 17.75
N HIS A 31 -6.19 12.85 16.85
CA HIS A 31 -6.23 11.45 17.20
C HIS A 31 -5.39 10.64 16.24
N LEU A 32 -4.60 9.70 16.78
CA LEU A 32 -3.81 8.76 15.99
C LEU A 32 -3.76 7.39 16.66
N PHE A 33 -3.32 6.37 15.93
CA PHE A 33 -2.94 5.08 16.48
C PHE A 33 -1.45 5.10 16.84
N ALA A 34 -1.10 4.50 17.97
CA ALA A 34 0.27 4.38 18.44
C ALA A 34 1.06 3.30 17.67
N ASN A 35 0.95 3.29 16.32
CA ASN A 35 1.54 2.29 15.43
C ASN A 35 2.88 2.75 14.82
N GLY A 36 3.34 3.96 15.16
CA GLY A 36 4.58 4.54 14.66
C GLY A 36 4.47 5.18 13.27
N ASN A 37 3.29 5.19 12.66
CA ASN A 37 3.05 5.88 11.40
C ASN A 37 2.59 7.32 11.63
N MET A 38 2.85 8.18 10.65
CA MET A 38 2.42 9.58 10.70
C MET A 38 0.95 9.68 10.34
N GLN A 39 0.16 10.29 11.22
CA GLN A 39 -1.30 10.31 11.12
C GLN A 39 -1.91 11.65 11.49
N VAL A 40 -1.13 12.62 11.95
CA VAL A 40 -1.66 13.93 12.33
C VAL A 40 -0.77 15.01 11.75
N GLY A 41 -1.32 15.82 10.85
CA GLY A 41 -0.66 16.99 10.29
C GLY A 41 -0.83 18.19 11.21
N VAL A 42 0.28 18.72 11.72
CA VAL A 42 0.38 19.93 12.53
C VAL A 42 0.80 21.08 11.62
N VAL A 43 -0.10 22.01 11.38
CA VAL A 43 0.13 23.20 10.56
C VAL A 43 0.52 24.37 11.46
N ILE A 44 1.68 24.93 11.20
CA ILE A 44 2.22 26.10 11.89
C ILE A 44 2.05 27.30 10.98
N ASN A 45 1.21 28.26 11.40
CA ASN A 45 0.98 29.52 10.68
C ASN A 45 1.89 30.61 11.25
N ILE A 46 2.56 31.34 10.35
CA ILE A 46 3.62 32.28 10.71
C ILE A 46 3.48 33.58 9.92
N ILE A 47 3.55 34.70 10.62
CA ILE A 47 3.76 36.03 10.08
C ILE A 47 4.85 36.65 10.91
N ALA A 48 6.00 36.96 10.29
CA ALA A 48 7.14 37.59 10.95
C ALA A 48 7.18 39.09 10.62
N THR A 49 7.67 39.90 11.55
CA THR A 49 7.86 41.35 11.38
C THR A 49 9.24 41.78 11.87
N THR A 50 9.72 42.89 11.34
CA THR A 50 11.00 43.51 11.72
C THR A 50 10.73 44.80 12.49
N ALA A 51 11.75 45.34 13.18
CA ALA A 51 11.58 46.57 13.95
C ALA A 51 11.25 47.81 13.08
N MET A 52 11.48 47.71 11.77
CA MET A 52 11.34 48.83 10.82
C MET A 52 10.26 48.61 9.76
N ALA A 53 9.74 47.40 9.60
CA ALA A 53 8.76 47.09 8.56
C ALA A 53 7.32 47.21 9.07
N GLU A 54 6.51 48.01 8.38
CA GLU A 54 5.04 47.98 8.48
C GLU A 54 4.46 46.71 7.82
N LYS A 55 5.27 45.99 7.04
CA LYS A 55 4.86 44.81 6.26
C LYS A 55 5.47 43.52 6.82
N PRO A 56 4.72 42.41 6.80
CA PRO A 56 5.25 41.08 7.02
C PRO A 56 6.49 40.73 6.20
N ILE A 57 7.36 39.93 6.78
CA ILE A 57 8.49 39.30 6.11
C ILE A 57 8.32 37.79 6.07
N PHE A 58 8.77 37.17 4.99
CA PHE A 58 8.79 35.72 4.83
C PHE A 58 10.06 35.14 5.43
N LEU A 59 9.91 34.04 6.18
CA LEU A 59 11.03 33.27 6.69
C LEU A 59 11.64 32.44 5.55
N SER A 60 12.96 32.27 5.57
CA SER A 60 13.64 31.35 4.66
C SER A 60 13.25 29.89 4.96
N PRO A 61 13.46 28.95 4.02
CA PRO A 61 13.23 27.53 4.26
C PRO A 61 13.98 27.02 5.51
N GLU A 62 15.24 27.42 5.69
CA GLU A 62 16.07 27.02 6.83
C GLU A 62 15.52 27.57 8.15
N GLN A 63 14.95 28.78 8.13
CA GLN A 63 14.30 29.37 9.29
C GLN A 63 12.98 28.64 9.62
N LEU A 64 12.20 28.25 8.62
CA LEU A 64 11.01 27.41 8.83
C LEU A 64 11.37 26.02 9.37
N ASP A 65 12.43 25.41 8.84
CA ASP A 65 12.87 24.07 9.26
C ASP A 65 13.48 24.07 10.67
N SER A 66 13.87 25.25 11.18
CA SER A 66 14.34 25.42 12.56
C SER A 66 13.22 25.41 13.61
N ILE A 67 11.95 25.35 13.21
CA ILE A 67 10.81 25.30 14.13
C ILE A 67 10.78 23.93 14.79
N GLU A 68 10.69 23.92 16.11
CA GLU A 68 10.58 22.70 16.90
C GLU A 68 9.17 22.57 17.48
N LEU A 69 8.58 21.38 17.34
CA LEU A 69 7.44 21.00 18.18
C LEU A 69 7.97 20.60 19.56
N ILE A 70 7.33 21.11 20.61
CA ILE A 70 7.74 20.92 22.00
C ILE A 70 6.55 20.53 22.87
N ASP A 71 6.84 19.89 24.00
CA ASP A 71 5.81 19.57 25.00
C ASP A 71 5.43 20.88 25.72
N LYS A 72 4.13 21.17 25.75
CA LYS A 72 3.61 22.40 26.38
C LYS A 72 3.89 22.44 27.88
N ILE A 73 3.81 21.30 28.56
CA ILE A 73 3.90 21.21 30.02
C ILE A 73 5.35 21.37 30.47
N THR A 74 6.29 20.70 29.80
CA THR A 74 7.71 20.73 30.20
C THR A 74 8.50 21.85 29.50
N HIS A 75 7.99 22.37 28.37
CA HIS A 75 8.70 23.27 27.46
C HIS A 75 10.00 22.68 26.87
N GLU A 76 10.17 21.37 27.00
CA GLU A 76 11.28 20.61 26.42
C GLU A 76 10.89 20.00 25.08
N LYS A 77 11.87 19.38 24.41
CA LYS A 77 11.60 18.59 23.20
C LYS A 77 10.54 17.52 23.52
N LEU A 78 9.77 17.15 22.51
CA LEU A 78 8.81 16.04 22.67
C LEU A 78 9.52 14.81 23.25
N PRO A 79 8.84 14.03 24.12
CA PRO A 79 9.37 12.77 24.61
C PRO A 79 9.82 11.88 23.44
N ILE A 80 10.82 11.04 23.64
CA ILE A 80 11.44 10.23 22.56
C ILE A 80 10.44 9.35 21.80
N GLU A 81 9.31 9.02 22.41
CA GLU A 81 8.26 8.21 21.81
C GLU A 81 7.33 9.01 20.89
N TRP A 82 7.41 10.35 20.89
CA TRP A 82 6.64 11.27 20.04
C TRP A 82 7.59 11.95 19.06
N GLU A 83 7.46 11.57 17.80
CA GLU A 83 8.32 12.04 16.71
C GLU A 83 7.48 12.79 15.68
N TYR A 84 8.13 13.63 14.88
CA TYR A 84 7.50 14.30 13.76
C TYR A 84 8.46 14.41 12.58
N ASP A 85 7.91 14.46 11.37
CA ASP A 85 8.65 14.66 10.13
C ASP A 85 8.00 15.78 9.30
N SER A 86 8.73 16.38 8.38
CA SER A 86 8.17 17.29 7.38
C SER A 86 7.64 16.58 6.14
N GLU A 87 8.04 15.33 5.90
CA GLU A 87 7.58 14.53 4.76
C GLU A 87 6.30 13.76 5.11
N GLU A 88 5.25 13.89 4.28
CA GLU A 88 3.98 13.17 4.43
C GLU A 88 4.16 11.68 4.05
N ASN A 89 3.43 10.76 4.69
CA ASN A 89 3.38 9.37 4.27
C ASN A 89 2.12 9.06 3.45
N GLY A 90 1.94 7.80 3.05
CA GLY A 90 0.78 7.36 2.26
C GLY A 90 -0.51 7.07 3.05
N TYR A 91 -0.50 7.20 4.38
CA TYR A 91 -1.64 6.80 5.23
C TYR A 91 -2.59 7.97 5.49
N LEU A 92 -3.83 7.65 5.87
CA LEU A 92 -4.81 8.66 6.24
C LEU A 92 -4.49 9.31 7.58
N HIS A 93 -4.79 10.61 7.64
CA HIS A 93 -4.45 11.48 8.75
C HIS A 93 -5.65 11.92 9.61
N GLN A 94 -6.80 11.27 9.43
CA GLN A 94 -8.03 11.55 10.18
C GLN A 94 -8.69 10.24 10.61
N ILE A 95 -8.63 9.96 11.90
CA ILE A 95 -9.38 8.83 12.48
C ILE A 95 -10.85 9.25 12.59
N PRO A 96 -11.80 8.47 12.05
CA PRO A 96 -13.22 8.71 12.27
C PRO A 96 -13.52 8.43 13.75
N ILE A 97 -13.58 9.49 14.54
CA ILE A 97 -14.16 9.41 15.88
C ILE A 97 -15.64 9.19 15.64
N SER A 98 -16.15 8.02 16.02
CA SER A 98 -17.56 7.67 15.84
C SER A 98 -18.45 8.46 16.79
N HIS A 99 -18.58 9.77 16.57
CA HIS A 99 -19.68 10.63 16.99
C HIS A 99 -19.67 11.86 16.07
N THR A 100 -20.67 11.93 15.19
CA THR A 100 -20.93 12.95 14.16
C THR A 100 -20.22 12.73 12.82
N GLY A 101 -21.02 12.47 11.79
CA GLY A 101 -20.56 12.31 10.42
C GLY A 101 -19.95 13.61 9.91
N ALA A 102 -18.62 13.67 9.87
CA ALA A 102 -17.89 14.58 9.01
C ALA A 102 -17.45 13.80 7.79
N ARG A 103 -17.91 14.25 6.62
CA ARG A 103 -17.51 13.76 5.30
C ARG A 103 -16.00 13.90 5.12
N ASP A 104 -15.43 12.98 4.36
CA ASP A 104 -14.07 13.02 3.82
C ASP A 104 -13.70 14.43 3.35
N ALA A 105 -12.84 15.09 4.11
CA ALA A 105 -12.17 16.29 3.63
C ALA A 105 -11.00 15.81 2.77
N HIS A 106 -11.28 15.56 1.48
CA HIS A 106 -10.23 15.51 0.47
C HIS A 106 -9.36 16.76 0.62
N LEU A 107 -8.10 16.56 1.04
CA LEU A 107 -7.04 17.55 1.00
C LEU A 107 -6.72 17.84 -0.47
N HIS A 108 -7.58 18.63 -1.12
CA HIS A 108 -7.14 19.42 -2.26
C HIS A 108 -6.27 20.56 -1.72
N SER A 109 -4.96 20.31 -1.74
CA SER A 109 -3.97 21.37 -1.87
C SER A 109 -4.40 22.28 -3.03
N GLY A 110 -4.63 23.56 -2.73
CA GLY A 110 -5.05 24.55 -3.72
C GLY A 110 -6.44 25.13 -3.51
N LYS A 111 -6.71 25.73 -2.34
CA LYS A 111 -7.75 26.74 -2.24
C LYS A 111 -7.10 28.11 -2.02
N ASN A 112 -6.95 28.83 -3.12
CA ASN A 112 -6.67 30.26 -3.14
C ASN A 112 -7.77 31.00 -2.35
N LEU A 113 -7.52 31.28 -1.08
CA LEU A 113 -8.29 32.23 -0.31
C LEU A 113 -7.86 33.64 -0.74
N SER A 114 -8.59 34.17 -1.71
CA SER A 114 -8.66 35.60 -1.98
C SER A 114 -9.29 36.28 -0.76
N SER A 115 -8.45 36.91 0.07
CA SER A 115 -8.85 38.04 0.93
C SER A 115 -7.62 38.89 1.21
N ASN A 116 -7.76 40.21 1.16
CA ASN A 116 -6.71 41.23 1.21
C ASN A 116 -6.00 41.37 2.58
N ALA A 117 -5.68 40.27 3.24
CA ALA A 117 -4.72 40.19 4.34
C ALA A 117 -3.58 39.28 3.87
N GLU A 118 -2.32 39.69 4.05
CA GLU A 118 -1.17 38.85 3.67
C GLU A 118 -1.29 37.49 4.38
N ALA A 119 -1.48 36.43 3.58
CA ALA A 119 -1.73 35.09 4.11
C ALA A 119 -0.50 34.59 4.89
N PRO A 120 -0.70 33.94 6.05
CA PRO A 120 0.42 33.43 6.84
C PRO A 120 1.22 32.38 6.05
N GLN A 121 2.54 32.39 6.22
CA GLN A 121 3.41 31.32 5.77
C GLN A 121 3.13 30.06 6.60
N GLN A 122 3.16 28.89 5.96
CA GLN A 122 2.81 27.63 6.59
C GLN A 122 3.97 26.64 6.59
N LYS A 123 4.18 25.96 7.72
CA LYS A 123 5.03 24.77 7.86
C LYS A 123 4.17 23.63 8.40
N ILE A 124 4.26 22.45 7.79
CA ILE A 124 3.52 21.27 8.23
C ILE A 124 4.52 20.26 8.81
N TYR A 125 4.17 19.71 9.96
CA TYR A 125 4.84 18.57 10.55
C TYR A 125 3.85 17.42 10.75
N TRP A 126 4.27 16.22 10.43
CA TRP A 126 3.49 15.00 10.50
C TRP A 126 3.89 14.21 11.75
N LEU A 127 3.00 14.18 12.73
CA LEU A 127 3.24 13.59 14.03
C LEU A 127 2.98 12.08 14.02
N LYS A 128 3.85 11.32 14.70
CA LYS A 128 3.77 9.87 14.92
C LYS A 128 4.19 9.49 16.33
N THR A 129 3.69 8.36 16.84
CA THR A 129 4.14 7.80 18.12
C THR A 129 3.90 6.30 18.20
N LYS A 130 4.64 5.64 19.09
CA LYS A 130 4.41 4.24 19.52
C LYS A 130 3.85 4.14 20.95
N LYS A 131 3.63 5.27 21.62
CA LYS A 131 3.15 5.34 23.00
C LYS A 131 1.67 5.67 23.01
N ILE A 132 0.90 4.94 23.79
CA ILE A 132 -0.51 5.23 24.08
C ILE A 132 -0.57 6.32 25.15
N GLY A 133 -1.40 7.34 24.95
CA GLY A 133 -1.61 8.42 25.91
C GLY A 133 -1.99 9.74 25.25
N THR A 134 -1.88 10.82 26.01
CA THR A 134 -2.17 12.17 25.53
C THR A 134 -0.93 13.03 25.67
N ILE A 135 -0.65 13.86 24.68
CA ILE A 135 0.38 14.89 24.73
C ILE A 135 -0.23 16.24 24.35
N THR A 136 0.28 17.30 24.97
CA THR A 136 -0.07 18.67 24.61
C THR A 136 1.14 19.31 23.96
N ILE A 137 1.02 19.66 22.68
CA ILE A 137 2.13 20.18 21.89
C ILE A 137 1.97 21.68 21.62
N THR A 138 3.09 22.37 21.54
CA THR A 138 3.20 23.74 21.01
C THR A 138 4.44 23.85 20.13
N ALA A 139 4.73 25.03 19.59
CA ALA A 139 5.88 25.29 18.73
C ALA A 139 6.80 26.34 19.36
N ARG A 140 8.09 26.19 19.06
CA ARG A 140 9.14 27.14 19.39
C ARG A 140 10.06 27.34 18.21
N VAL A 141 10.58 28.55 18.04
CA VAL A 141 11.60 28.85 17.02
C VAL A 141 12.59 29.88 17.56
N THR A 142 13.87 29.74 17.20
CA THR A 142 14.90 30.73 17.52
C THR A 142 15.35 31.42 16.25
N LEU A 143 15.01 32.70 16.13
CA LEU A 143 15.29 33.53 14.96
C LEU A 143 16.14 34.72 15.41
N ASP A 144 17.26 34.97 14.73
CA ASP A 144 18.19 36.06 15.03
C ASP A 144 18.63 36.14 16.50
N GLY A 145 18.75 34.98 17.16
CA GLY A 145 19.13 34.87 18.58
C GLY A 145 17.99 35.14 19.57
N LYS A 146 16.76 35.37 19.10
CA LYS A 146 15.56 35.50 19.92
C LYS A 146 14.67 34.27 19.78
N THR A 147 14.27 33.70 20.90
CA THR A 147 13.33 32.58 20.94
C THR A 147 11.90 33.08 21.04
N PHE A 148 11.02 32.52 20.23
CA PHE A 148 9.60 32.78 20.21
C PHE A 148 8.84 31.48 20.52
N SER A 149 7.78 31.56 21.32
CA SER A 149 6.86 30.44 21.54
C SER A 149 5.46 30.78 21.08
N ALA A 150 4.77 29.79 20.50
CA ALA A 150 3.37 29.93 20.10
C ALA A 150 2.39 29.97 21.29
N ASP A 151 2.86 29.68 22.50
CA ASP A 151 2.10 29.71 23.75
C ASP A 151 2.33 31.01 24.56
N ASP A 152 3.14 31.95 24.06
CA ASP A 152 3.45 33.21 24.76
C ASP A 152 2.20 34.11 24.93
N MET A 153 2.23 35.02 25.92
CA MET A 153 1.10 35.90 26.29
C MET A 153 0.52 36.72 25.12
N ALA A 154 1.30 36.99 24.07
CA ALA A 154 0.87 37.69 22.85
C ALA A 154 0.06 36.80 21.88
N HIS A 155 0.11 35.48 22.04
CA HIS A 155 -0.40 34.48 21.08
C HIS A 155 -1.45 33.54 21.67
N THR A 156 -2.10 33.94 22.79
CA THR A 156 -3.21 33.24 23.46
C THR A 156 -3.16 31.72 23.28
N GLY A 157 -2.15 31.11 23.90
CA GLY A 157 -2.21 29.70 24.24
C GLY A 157 -2.34 28.75 23.05
N SER A 158 -1.62 28.95 21.94
CA SER A 158 -1.76 28.08 20.78
C SER A 158 -1.09 26.73 21.04
N HIS A 159 -1.91 25.76 21.41
CA HIS A 159 -1.50 24.38 21.64
C HIS A 159 -2.47 23.41 20.97
N LEU A 160 -2.02 22.17 20.84
CA LEU A 160 -2.81 21.07 20.33
C LEU A 160 -2.77 19.94 21.34
N VAL A 161 -3.90 19.26 21.52
CA VAL A 161 -4.00 18.08 22.37
C VAL A 161 -4.11 16.87 21.47
N ILE A 162 -3.11 15.99 21.49
CA ILE A 162 -3.08 14.80 20.67
C ILE A 162 -3.26 13.58 21.55
N THR A 163 -4.25 12.75 21.24
CA THR A 163 -4.51 11.50 21.93
C THR A 163 -4.19 10.33 21.02
N SER A 164 -3.29 9.45 21.46
CA SER A 164 -2.91 8.23 20.78
C SER A 164 -3.64 7.02 21.35
N TYR A 165 -4.17 6.19 20.47
CA TYR A 165 -4.91 4.98 20.82
C TYR A 165 -4.10 3.72 20.56
N LYS A 166 -4.53 2.61 21.18
CA LYS A 166 -3.96 1.30 20.89
C LYS A 166 -4.12 0.98 19.39
N PRO A 167 -3.04 0.56 18.70
CA PRO A 167 -3.13 0.11 17.32
C PRO A 167 -4.14 -1.03 17.15
N ILE A 168 -4.80 -1.05 16.00
CA ILE A 168 -5.53 -2.25 15.57
C ILE A 168 -4.48 -3.28 15.16
N VAL A 169 -4.67 -4.53 15.58
CA VAL A 169 -3.85 -5.65 15.12
C VAL A 169 -4.81 -6.64 14.49
N TYR A 170 -4.65 -6.90 13.20
CA TYR A 170 -5.54 -7.79 12.47
C TYR A 170 -5.06 -9.24 12.57
N HIS A 171 -5.96 -10.10 13.04
CA HIS A 171 -5.82 -11.55 13.16
C HIS A 171 -6.58 -12.26 12.02
N ALA A 172 -6.32 -13.54 11.80
CA ALA A 172 -6.92 -14.29 10.69
C ALA A 172 -8.46 -14.27 10.70
N ASP A 173 -9.08 -14.25 11.89
CA ASP A 173 -10.53 -14.21 12.08
C ASP A 173 -11.14 -12.81 11.91
N ASN A 174 -10.33 -11.76 11.79
CA ASN A 174 -10.78 -10.40 11.50
C ASN A 174 -11.15 -10.18 10.03
N PHE A 175 -10.97 -11.19 9.17
CA PHE A 175 -11.19 -11.08 7.74
C PHE A 175 -12.40 -11.89 7.27
N GLU A 176 -13.00 -11.40 6.19
CA GLU A 176 -13.99 -12.11 5.38
C GLU A 176 -13.53 -12.21 3.93
N PHE A 177 -14.13 -13.13 3.19
CA PHE A 177 -13.75 -13.44 1.82
C PHE A 177 -14.91 -13.15 0.87
N ILE A 178 -14.65 -12.36 -0.16
CA ILE A 178 -15.57 -12.14 -1.28
C ILE A 178 -15.01 -12.86 -2.50
N THR A 179 -15.86 -13.61 -3.19
CA THR A 179 -15.49 -14.30 -4.44
C THR A 179 -16.24 -13.71 -5.63
N GLU A 180 -15.51 -13.36 -6.66
CA GLU A 180 -16.03 -13.04 -7.99
C GLU A 180 -15.68 -14.18 -8.94
N LYS A 181 -16.70 -14.89 -9.45
CA LYS A 181 -16.51 -16.07 -10.30
C LYS A 181 -16.53 -15.68 -11.78
N SER A 182 -15.73 -16.38 -12.58
CA SER A 182 -15.67 -16.25 -14.05
C SER A 182 -15.42 -14.82 -14.53
N VAL A 183 -14.52 -14.10 -13.85
CA VAL A 183 -14.17 -12.70 -14.13
C VAL A 183 -13.53 -12.56 -15.51
N ALA A 184 -12.76 -13.56 -15.93
CA ALA A 184 -12.24 -13.70 -17.28
C ALA A 184 -12.23 -15.17 -17.69
N ASN A 185 -12.25 -15.42 -19.00
CA ASN A 185 -12.14 -16.75 -19.58
C ASN A 185 -11.60 -16.64 -21.00
N GLY A 186 -11.15 -17.76 -21.54
CA GLY A 186 -10.67 -17.86 -22.91
C GLY A 186 -10.18 -19.26 -23.20
N THR A 187 -9.28 -19.37 -24.17
CA THR A 187 -8.60 -20.62 -24.50
C THR A 187 -7.08 -20.47 -24.45
N TYR A 188 -6.38 -21.57 -24.22
CA TYR A 188 -4.92 -21.67 -24.29
C TYR A 188 -4.50 -22.77 -25.27
N ASP A 189 -3.31 -22.62 -25.85
CA ASP A 189 -2.83 -23.50 -26.90
C ASP A 189 -2.19 -24.77 -26.33
N VAL A 190 -2.57 -25.90 -26.92
CA VAL A 190 -1.94 -27.20 -26.72
C VAL A 190 -1.48 -27.73 -28.05
N LYS A 191 -0.16 -27.89 -28.21
CA LYS A 191 0.44 -28.45 -29.42
C LYS A 191 0.56 -29.95 -29.26
N LEU A 192 0.01 -30.66 -30.24
CA LEU A 192 0.10 -32.10 -30.37
C LEU A 192 1.04 -32.41 -31.52
N HIS A 193 2.14 -33.09 -31.23
CA HIS A 193 3.04 -33.65 -32.23
C HIS A 193 2.87 -35.17 -32.20
N SER A 194 2.55 -35.77 -33.34
CA SER A 194 2.44 -37.23 -33.44
C SER A 194 3.26 -37.75 -34.59
N ASP A 195 4.17 -38.69 -34.30
CA ASP A 195 4.86 -39.49 -35.31
C ASP A 195 4.10 -40.81 -35.46
N GLN A 196 3.56 -41.03 -36.65
CA GLN A 196 2.94 -42.29 -37.04
C GLN A 196 3.86 -43.05 -37.98
N SER A 197 4.40 -44.16 -37.49
CA SER A 197 5.06 -45.14 -38.35
C SER A 197 4.00 -46.02 -39.00
N THR A 198 3.80 -45.84 -40.31
CA THR A 198 2.83 -46.66 -41.04
C THR A 198 3.36 -48.09 -41.22
N PRO A 199 2.55 -49.15 -41.05
CA PRO A 199 2.93 -50.50 -41.41
C PRO A 199 3.06 -50.60 -42.94
N GLY A 200 4.27 -50.38 -43.47
CA GLY A 200 4.49 -50.27 -44.91
C GLY A 200 5.87 -49.67 -45.25
N PRO A 201 6.15 -49.31 -46.53
CA PRO A 201 7.43 -48.71 -46.92
C PRO A 201 7.74 -47.47 -46.04
N PRO A 202 9.02 -47.17 -45.79
CA PRO A 202 9.44 -46.25 -44.73
C PRO A 202 8.91 -44.83 -44.99
N GLY A 203 7.77 -44.53 -44.38
CA GLY A 203 7.14 -43.22 -44.41
C GLY A 203 6.73 -42.84 -42.99
N HIS A 204 7.45 -41.87 -42.43
CA HIS A 204 7.05 -41.18 -41.20
C HIS A 204 6.05 -40.10 -41.56
N ASN A 205 4.85 -40.17 -40.99
CA ASN A 205 3.87 -39.10 -41.10
C ASN A 205 3.87 -38.30 -39.80
N ILE A 206 4.38 -37.08 -39.86
CA ILE A 206 4.35 -36.13 -38.74
C ILE A 206 3.05 -35.35 -38.79
N ILE A 207 2.23 -35.49 -37.75
CA ILE A 207 0.98 -34.73 -37.59
C ILE A 207 1.19 -33.69 -36.49
N ASN A 208 1.08 -32.42 -36.87
CA ASN A 208 1.09 -31.29 -35.94
C ASN A 208 -0.34 -30.72 -35.84
N ARG A 209 -0.90 -30.69 -34.63
CA ARG A 209 -2.21 -30.07 -34.36
C ARG A 209 -2.08 -29.09 -33.21
N ILE A 210 -2.87 -28.02 -33.26
CA ILE A 210 -3.04 -27.09 -32.14
C ILE A 210 -4.48 -27.24 -31.69
N ASN A 211 -4.65 -27.62 -30.43
CA ASN A 211 -5.94 -27.62 -29.75
C ASN A 211 -6.03 -26.38 -28.88
N HIS A 212 -7.23 -25.79 -28.81
CA HIS A 212 -7.51 -24.65 -27.94
C HIS A 212 -8.40 -25.13 -26.80
N LEU A 213 -7.85 -25.22 -25.59
CA LEU A 213 -8.57 -25.69 -24.41
C LEU A 213 -8.96 -24.52 -23.52
N PRO A 214 -10.11 -24.58 -22.83
CA PRO A 214 -10.61 -23.45 -22.07
C PRO A 214 -9.81 -23.21 -20.79
N TRP A 215 -9.81 -21.95 -20.37
CA TRP A 215 -9.37 -21.52 -19.05
C TRP A 215 -10.37 -20.54 -18.44
N ILE A 216 -10.40 -20.48 -17.10
CA ILE A 216 -11.33 -19.64 -16.34
C ILE A 216 -10.60 -18.98 -15.17
N GLN A 217 -10.80 -17.68 -15.01
CA GLN A 217 -10.33 -16.91 -13.86
C GLN A 217 -11.46 -16.64 -12.86
N ASN A 218 -11.19 -16.89 -11.59
CA ASN A 218 -11.94 -16.38 -10.45
C ASN A 218 -11.05 -15.42 -9.64
N ASN A 219 -11.66 -14.43 -9.00
CA ASN A 219 -10.96 -13.56 -8.05
C ASN A 219 -11.52 -13.71 -6.65
N TYR A 220 -10.63 -13.57 -5.67
CA TYR A 220 -10.94 -13.64 -4.25
C TYR A 220 -10.37 -12.41 -3.58
N TYR A 221 -11.17 -11.81 -2.70
CA TYR A 221 -10.79 -10.62 -1.96
C TYR A 221 -10.84 -10.93 -0.48
N ILE A 222 -9.75 -10.67 0.22
CA ILE A 222 -9.68 -10.71 1.68
C ILE A 222 -9.89 -9.29 2.17
N ILE A 223 -10.94 -9.11 2.98
CA ILE A 223 -11.38 -7.79 3.45
C ILE A 223 -11.50 -7.85 4.97
N PRO A 224 -10.99 -6.86 5.70
CA PRO A 224 -11.31 -6.70 7.11
C PRO A 224 -12.82 -6.64 7.31
N LYS A 225 -13.34 -7.43 8.25
CA LYS A 225 -14.74 -7.33 8.67
C LYS A 225 -14.99 -5.92 9.17
N LYS A 226 -16.21 -5.41 8.91
CA LYS A 226 -16.60 -4.03 9.25
C LYS A 226 -16.39 -3.68 10.72
N GLU A 227 -16.56 -4.64 11.62
CA GLU A 227 -16.36 -4.50 13.06
C GLU A 227 -14.90 -4.66 13.52
N SER A 228 -14.04 -5.21 12.66
CA SER A 228 -12.65 -5.53 12.99
C SER A 228 -11.65 -4.45 12.57
N GLY A 229 -12.01 -3.58 11.62
CA GLY A 229 -11.19 -2.40 11.31
C GLY A 229 -11.52 -1.74 9.99
N TYR A 230 -10.48 -1.27 9.31
CA TYR A 230 -10.56 -0.38 8.15
C TYR A 230 -10.07 -1.06 6.87
N PRO A 231 -10.40 -0.52 5.69
CA PRO A 231 -9.93 -1.06 4.42
C PRO A 231 -8.40 -1.20 4.34
N VAL A 232 -7.96 -2.16 3.53
CA VAL A 232 -6.53 -2.43 3.28
C VAL A 232 -5.96 -1.28 2.45
N HIS A 233 -4.78 -0.79 2.80
CA HIS A 233 -4.04 0.20 2.02
C HIS A 233 -3.01 -0.48 1.12
N ASP A 234 -2.20 -1.36 1.71
CA ASP A 234 -1.16 -2.09 1.03
C ASP A 234 -0.91 -3.46 1.67
N ILE A 235 -0.20 -4.29 0.93
CA ILE A 235 0.37 -5.54 1.42
C ILE A 235 1.85 -5.27 1.57
N GLY A 236 2.36 -5.45 2.79
CA GLY A 236 3.76 -5.26 3.12
C GLY A 236 4.63 -6.38 2.54
N GLU A 237 5.35 -7.09 3.40
CA GLU A 237 6.18 -8.21 2.95
C GLU A 237 5.30 -9.39 2.52
N ILE A 238 5.55 -9.93 1.32
CA ILE A 238 5.06 -11.24 0.87
C ILE A 238 6.28 -12.15 0.72
N ARG A 239 6.21 -13.36 1.30
CA ARG A 239 7.26 -14.37 1.25
C ARG A 239 6.70 -15.79 1.17
N ASN A 240 7.58 -16.76 0.99
CA ASN A 240 7.28 -18.18 0.78
C ASN A 240 6.34 -18.40 -0.42
N THR A 241 6.69 -17.85 -1.57
CA THR A 241 6.00 -18.11 -2.84
C THR A 241 6.96 -18.68 -3.88
N ILE A 242 6.43 -19.29 -4.94
CA ILE A 242 7.23 -20.06 -5.93
C ILE A 242 8.26 -19.16 -6.63
N ASN A 243 7.95 -17.87 -6.77
CA ASN A 243 8.72 -16.88 -7.51
C ASN A 243 9.37 -15.80 -6.62
N ASP A 244 9.55 -16.05 -5.33
CA ASP A 244 10.22 -15.12 -4.40
C ASP A 244 11.64 -14.74 -4.85
N ASN A 245 12.35 -15.65 -5.51
CA ASN A 245 13.73 -15.41 -5.97
C ASN A 245 13.81 -14.48 -7.19
N ASN A 246 12.69 -14.17 -7.84
CA ASN A 246 12.63 -13.34 -9.05
C ASN A 246 11.59 -12.20 -8.93
N PRO A 247 11.67 -11.35 -7.88
CA PRO A 247 10.62 -10.39 -7.57
C PRO A 247 10.52 -9.25 -8.58
N THR A 248 11.58 -8.99 -9.35
CA THR A 248 11.63 -7.98 -10.42
C THR A 248 11.09 -8.48 -11.75
N GLN A 249 11.03 -9.80 -11.94
CA GLN A 249 10.55 -10.43 -13.17
C GLN A 249 9.03 -10.66 -13.13
N TYR A 250 8.48 -10.92 -11.94
CA TYR A 250 7.08 -11.19 -11.74
C TYR A 250 6.52 -10.24 -10.69
N ASP A 251 5.54 -9.45 -11.10
CA ASP A 251 4.77 -8.55 -10.25
C ASP A 251 3.69 -9.30 -9.42
N TYR A 252 3.57 -10.61 -9.61
CA TYR A 252 2.67 -11.52 -8.90
C TYR A 252 3.42 -12.51 -8.03
N ARG A 253 2.70 -13.16 -7.12
CA ARG A 253 3.26 -14.18 -6.23
C ARG A 253 2.45 -15.48 -6.36
N ARG A 254 2.95 -16.43 -7.15
CA ARG A 254 2.29 -17.73 -7.35
C ARG A 254 2.63 -18.64 -6.18
N PHE A 255 1.64 -19.33 -5.62
CA PHE A 255 1.87 -20.17 -4.44
C PHE A 255 1.31 -21.59 -4.53
N THR A 256 0.58 -21.93 -5.58
CA THR A 256 0.09 -23.31 -5.81
C THR A 256 0.29 -23.77 -7.25
N HIS A 257 0.31 -25.09 -7.40
CA HIS A 257 0.13 -25.82 -8.65
C HIS A 257 -0.64 -27.11 -8.35
N HIS A 258 -1.96 -27.00 -8.28
CA HIS A 258 -2.87 -28.09 -7.90
C HIS A 258 -3.60 -28.68 -9.09
N THR A 259 -3.98 -29.94 -8.98
CA THR A 259 -4.80 -30.65 -9.93
C THR A 259 -6.03 -31.22 -9.25
N ARG A 260 -7.18 -31.12 -9.90
CA ARG A 260 -8.42 -31.76 -9.46
C ARG A 260 -9.22 -32.20 -10.66
N ALA A 261 -9.63 -33.47 -10.66
CA ALA A 261 -10.24 -34.10 -11.83
C ALA A 261 -9.41 -33.86 -13.11
N GLU A 262 -8.09 -34.04 -13.01
CA GLU A 262 -7.10 -33.83 -14.08
C GLU A 262 -6.86 -32.37 -14.51
N HIS A 263 -7.65 -31.40 -14.05
CA HIS A 263 -7.53 -29.99 -14.44
C HIS A 263 -6.54 -29.24 -13.55
N LEU A 264 -5.87 -28.22 -14.10
CA LEU A 264 -4.88 -27.43 -13.39
C LEU A 264 -5.52 -26.20 -12.72
N TYR A 265 -5.12 -25.96 -11.48
CA TYR A 265 -5.52 -24.83 -10.64
C TYR A 265 -4.27 -24.10 -10.15
N LEU A 266 -4.14 -22.83 -10.52
CA LEU A 266 -3.04 -21.96 -10.11
C LEU A 266 -3.58 -20.79 -9.29
N TRP A 267 -2.96 -20.52 -8.15
CA TRP A 267 -3.29 -19.38 -7.29
C TRP A 267 -2.18 -18.34 -7.24
N PHE A 268 -2.61 -17.09 -7.26
CA PHE A 268 -1.75 -15.92 -7.28
C PHE A 268 -2.21 -14.93 -6.21
N LEU A 269 -1.25 -14.44 -5.43
CA LEU A 269 -1.41 -13.30 -4.54
C LEU A 269 -0.86 -12.06 -5.26
N TRP A 270 -1.64 -11.00 -5.31
CA TRP A 270 -1.27 -9.77 -5.98
C TRP A 270 -0.69 -8.77 -4.97
N GLY A 271 0.47 -8.18 -5.30
CA GLY A 271 1.01 -7.03 -4.58
C GLY A 271 0.44 -5.72 -5.13
N GLN A 272 1.30 -4.78 -5.53
CA GLN A 272 0.89 -3.51 -6.14
C GLN A 272 0.09 -3.72 -7.45
N TYR A 273 -0.87 -2.84 -7.71
CA TYR A 273 -1.87 -2.97 -8.78
C TYR A 273 -1.32 -2.83 -10.21
N SER A 274 -1.78 -3.69 -11.13
CA SER A 274 -1.79 -3.41 -12.58
C SER A 274 -2.99 -4.10 -13.21
N ALA A 275 -3.72 -3.39 -14.08
CA ALA A 275 -5.04 -3.79 -14.59
C ALA A 275 -5.06 -5.05 -15.46
N LYS A 276 -3.93 -5.38 -16.11
CA LYS A 276 -3.79 -6.54 -17.00
C LYS A 276 -2.43 -7.18 -16.82
N ARG A 277 -2.39 -8.50 -16.69
CA ARG A 277 -1.14 -9.24 -16.46
C ARG A 277 -1.15 -10.59 -17.13
N THR A 278 0.02 -11.03 -17.54
CA THR A 278 0.22 -12.39 -18.04
C THR A 278 0.59 -13.30 -16.86
N ALA A 279 -0.27 -14.25 -16.52
CA ALA A 279 -0.09 -15.17 -15.40
C ALA A 279 -0.33 -16.62 -15.82
N GLY A 280 0.30 -17.55 -15.10
CA GLY A 280 0.24 -18.96 -15.47
C GLY A 280 1.37 -19.82 -14.92
N ALA A 281 1.62 -20.92 -15.62
CA ALA A 281 2.82 -21.72 -15.45
C ALA A 281 3.59 -21.81 -16.76
N ASP A 282 4.91 -21.95 -16.65
CA ASP A 282 5.78 -22.18 -17.79
C ASP A 282 5.45 -23.51 -18.47
N TYR A 283 5.93 -23.63 -19.70
CA TYR A 283 5.73 -24.74 -20.62
C TYR A 283 5.84 -26.13 -19.97
N ARG A 284 4.84 -26.99 -20.23
CA ARG A 284 4.87 -28.40 -19.85
C ARG A 284 4.88 -29.30 -21.08
N HIS A 285 5.72 -30.32 -21.02
CA HIS A 285 5.91 -31.34 -22.05
C HIS A 285 5.51 -32.72 -21.50
N PHE A 286 4.66 -33.44 -22.23
CA PHE A 286 4.24 -34.79 -21.89
C PHE A 286 4.43 -35.71 -23.09
N PHE A 287 5.00 -36.89 -22.84
CA PHE A 287 5.25 -37.91 -23.85
C PHE A 287 4.43 -39.16 -23.53
N ASN A 288 3.65 -39.62 -24.51
CA ASN A 288 2.93 -40.89 -24.43
C ASN A 288 3.31 -41.82 -25.58
N TYR A 289 3.51 -43.08 -25.25
CA TYR A 289 3.85 -44.14 -26.20
C TYR A 289 2.74 -45.18 -26.26
N GLU A 290 1.97 -45.20 -27.35
CA GLU A 290 0.96 -46.24 -27.57
C GLU A 290 1.59 -47.46 -28.28
N ARG A 291 1.74 -48.56 -27.51
CA ARG A 291 2.40 -49.81 -27.96
C ARG A 291 1.76 -50.48 -29.19
N TRP A 292 0.45 -50.31 -29.41
CA TRP A 292 -0.26 -51.10 -30.43
C TRP A 292 -0.14 -50.52 -31.85
N ASN A 293 0.19 -49.23 -31.99
CA ASN A 293 0.30 -48.55 -33.29
C ASN A 293 1.67 -47.90 -33.54
N LYS A 294 2.67 -48.11 -32.67
CA LYS A 294 3.97 -47.39 -32.69
C LYS A 294 3.79 -45.89 -32.91
N LYS A 295 2.78 -45.33 -32.26
CA LYS A 295 2.45 -43.92 -32.35
C LYS A 295 3.09 -43.22 -31.17
N GLU A 296 4.02 -42.34 -31.45
CA GLU A 296 4.58 -41.44 -30.46
C GLU A 296 3.73 -40.18 -30.47
N VAL A 297 3.26 -39.79 -29.28
CA VAL A 297 2.47 -38.57 -29.10
C VAL A 297 3.14 -37.71 -28.07
N THR A 298 3.48 -36.50 -28.49
CA THR A 298 4.00 -35.44 -27.65
C THR A 298 2.95 -34.36 -27.53
N LEU A 299 2.68 -33.96 -26.29
CA LEU A 299 1.77 -32.87 -25.95
C LEU A 299 2.55 -31.76 -25.26
N ASP A 300 2.36 -30.54 -25.76
CA ASP A 300 2.99 -29.34 -25.25
C ASP A 300 1.90 -28.33 -24.87
N ALA A 301 1.90 -27.87 -23.62
CA ALA A 301 0.93 -26.90 -23.13
C ALA A 301 1.63 -25.75 -22.42
N THR A 302 1.19 -24.52 -22.72
CA THR A 302 1.64 -23.30 -22.03
C THR A 302 0.41 -22.63 -21.40
N PRO A 303 0.08 -22.94 -20.13
CA PRO A 303 -1.07 -22.38 -19.44
C PRO A 303 -0.74 -20.97 -18.94
N GLN A 304 -0.47 -20.05 -19.86
CA GLN A 304 -0.09 -18.67 -19.60
C GLN A 304 -1.01 -17.73 -20.40
N VAL A 305 -1.73 -16.86 -19.70
CA VAL A 305 -2.83 -16.07 -20.27
C VAL A 305 -2.83 -14.66 -19.71
N GLU A 306 -3.33 -13.70 -20.49
CA GLU A 306 -3.62 -12.35 -20.00
C GLU A 306 -4.87 -12.41 -19.13
N ILE A 307 -4.75 -11.92 -17.90
CA ILE A 307 -5.80 -11.96 -16.88
C ILE A 307 -6.09 -10.56 -16.35
N THR A 308 -7.29 -10.40 -15.82
CA THR A 308 -7.74 -9.16 -15.20
C THR A 308 -7.61 -9.31 -13.69
N THR A 309 -6.60 -8.72 -13.07
CA THR A 309 -6.35 -8.83 -11.62
C THR A 309 -7.42 -8.13 -10.76
N THR A 310 -8.20 -7.23 -11.40
CA THR A 310 -9.42 -6.55 -10.92
C THR A 310 -9.17 -5.60 -9.73
N PRO A 311 -9.81 -4.41 -9.72
CA PRO A 311 -9.14 -3.14 -9.48
C PRO A 311 -9.36 -2.56 -8.08
N ARG A 312 -9.64 -3.40 -7.08
CA ARG A 312 -9.97 -2.93 -5.73
C ARG A 312 -8.70 -2.54 -5.00
N VAL A 313 -8.57 -1.25 -4.71
CA VAL A 313 -7.40 -0.69 -4.00
C VAL A 313 -7.44 -0.91 -2.48
N ASP A 314 -8.55 -1.45 -2.00
CA ASP A 314 -8.97 -1.43 -0.59
C ASP A 314 -8.98 -2.83 0.05
N VAL A 315 -8.41 -3.84 -0.62
CA VAL A 315 -8.48 -5.28 -0.26
C VAL A 315 -7.17 -6.01 -0.58
N VAL A 316 -6.97 -7.19 0.02
CA VAL A 316 -5.97 -8.14 -0.50
C VAL A 316 -6.59 -8.96 -1.62
N SER A 317 -5.99 -8.88 -2.81
CA SER A 317 -6.51 -9.54 -4.01
C SER A 317 -5.78 -10.84 -4.31
N LEU A 318 -6.54 -11.88 -4.63
CA LEU A 318 -6.05 -13.15 -5.15
C LEU A 318 -6.77 -13.50 -6.45
N SER A 319 -6.07 -14.20 -7.34
CA SER A 319 -6.70 -14.82 -8.50
C SER A 319 -6.42 -16.30 -8.53
N ARG A 320 -7.43 -17.04 -8.97
CA ARG A 320 -7.35 -18.47 -9.26
C ARG A 320 -7.61 -18.71 -10.73
N LEU A 321 -6.63 -19.28 -11.42
CA LEU A 321 -6.77 -19.73 -12.80
C LEU A 321 -7.04 -21.23 -12.83
N TYR A 322 -8.04 -21.60 -13.60
CA TYR A 322 -8.37 -22.97 -13.98
C TYR A 322 -7.98 -23.18 -15.44
N PHE A 323 -7.32 -24.30 -15.75
CA PHE A 323 -7.05 -24.75 -17.11
C PHE A 323 -7.56 -26.17 -17.29
N GLU A 324 -8.32 -26.40 -18.35
CA GLU A 324 -8.74 -27.75 -18.72
C GLU A 324 -7.52 -28.65 -18.96
N SER A 325 -7.68 -29.97 -18.82
CA SER A 325 -6.58 -30.90 -19.03
C SER A 325 -6.55 -31.34 -20.48
N PRO A 326 -5.39 -31.35 -21.15
CA PRO A 326 -5.32 -31.91 -22.50
C PRO A 326 -5.40 -33.43 -22.52
N TYR A 327 -5.02 -34.09 -21.42
CA TYR A 327 -5.00 -35.53 -21.30
C TYR A 327 -4.99 -35.95 -19.81
N PRO A 328 -5.59 -37.08 -19.41
CA PRO A 328 -5.50 -37.57 -18.04
C PRO A 328 -4.04 -37.76 -17.59
N GLY A 329 -3.70 -37.27 -16.40
CA GLY A 329 -2.34 -37.28 -15.86
C GLY A 329 -1.39 -36.30 -16.54
N PHE A 330 -1.88 -35.43 -17.44
CA PHE A 330 -1.03 -34.44 -18.09
C PHE A 330 -0.47 -33.46 -17.06
N TRP A 331 -1.34 -32.90 -16.20
CA TRP A 331 -0.93 -32.06 -15.07
C TRP A 331 -0.56 -32.95 -13.87
N VAL A 332 0.36 -32.48 -13.03
CA VAL A 332 0.83 -33.15 -11.81
C VAL A 332 0.89 -32.10 -10.72
N ASP A 333 0.43 -32.45 -9.53
CA ASP A 333 0.52 -31.62 -8.34
C ASP A 333 1.98 -31.31 -7.99
N GLU A 334 2.23 -30.04 -7.68
CA GLU A 334 3.48 -29.64 -7.03
C GLU A 334 3.21 -29.33 -5.56
N SER A 335 4.26 -29.38 -4.74
CA SER A 335 4.16 -29.00 -3.34
C SER A 335 3.69 -27.55 -3.22
N ASN A 336 2.65 -27.35 -2.40
CA ASN A 336 2.19 -26.02 -2.06
C ASN A 336 3.29 -25.20 -1.41
N GLN A 337 3.34 -23.95 -1.80
CA GLN A 337 3.95 -22.94 -0.96
C GLN A 337 2.91 -22.43 0.03
N ILE A 338 3.36 -22.04 1.22
CA ILE A 338 2.51 -21.44 2.24
C ILE A 338 2.87 -19.95 2.27
N PRO A 339 2.25 -19.13 1.41
CA PRO A 339 2.62 -17.73 1.29
C PRO A 339 2.30 -17.05 2.62
N GLN A 340 3.25 -16.24 3.06
CA GLN A 340 3.15 -15.44 4.27
C GLN A 340 3.12 -13.98 3.88
N PHE A 341 2.20 -13.22 4.48
CA PHE A 341 2.09 -11.80 4.21
C PHE A 341 1.65 -11.00 5.44
N LYS A 342 1.92 -9.70 5.40
CA LYS A 342 1.33 -8.70 6.29
C LYS A 342 0.59 -7.68 5.45
N LEU A 343 -0.48 -7.12 6.02
CA LEU A 343 -1.17 -5.98 5.40
C LEU A 343 -1.18 -4.80 6.35
N HIS A 344 -1.31 -3.62 5.74
CA HIS A 344 -1.55 -2.38 6.45
C HIS A 344 -2.93 -1.86 6.06
N ASP A 345 -3.70 -1.36 7.02
CA ASP A 345 -4.92 -0.61 6.70
C ASP A 345 -4.59 0.83 6.27
N ILE A 346 -5.62 1.59 5.88
CA ILE A 346 -5.52 3.01 5.52
C ILE A 346 -4.94 3.91 6.62
N TYR A 347 -4.73 3.42 7.84
CA TYR A 347 -4.12 4.12 8.96
C TYR A 347 -2.74 3.56 9.33
N GLY A 348 -2.22 2.59 8.58
CA GLY A 348 -0.96 1.93 8.86
C GLY A 348 -1.01 0.96 10.04
N ASN A 349 -2.19 0.55 10.51
CA ASN A 349 -2.29 -0.56 11.44
C ASN A 349 -2.00 -1.87 10.71
N GLU A 350 -1.31 -2.78 11.39
CA GLU A 350 -0.72 -3.96 10.77
C GLU A 350 -1.46 -5.25 11.17
N SER A 351 -1.52 -6.22 10.27
CA SER A 351 -1.89 -7.59 10.65
C SER A 351 -0.76 -8.32 11.36
N VAL A 352 -1.08 -9.40 12.07
CA VAL A 352 -0.09 -10.45 12.33
C VAL A 352 0.42 -11.00 10.99
N VAL A 353 1.49 -11.80 11.01
CA VAL A 353 1.87 -12.56 9.81
C VAL A 353 0.73 -13.53 9.50
N LEU A 354 0.15 -13.41 8.33
CA LEU A 354 -0.92 -14.28 7.85
C LEU A 354 -0.35 -15.30 6.86
N LYS A 355 -0.80 -16.54 6.95
CA LYS A 355 -0.53 -17.64 6.02
C LYS A 355 -1.78 -17.94 5.22
N ILE A 356 -1.64 -18.21 3.94
CA ILE A 356 -2.70 -18.84 3.14
C ILE A 356 -2.49 -20.35 3.19
N ILE A 357 -3.47 -21.07 3.72
CA ILE A 357 -3.46 -22.53 3.76
C ILE A 357 -4.50 -23.03 2.77
N MET A 358 -4.04 -23.79 1.77
CA MET A 358 -4.93 -24.43 0.81
C MET A 358 -5.62 -25.63 1.48
N ASP A 359 -6.94 -25.67 1.39
CA ASP A 359 -7.76 -26.81 1.83
C ASP A 359 -7.96 -27.83 0.70
N ASP A 360 -8.07 -27.33 -0.54
CA ASP A 360 -8.20 -28.08 -1.79
C ASP A 360 -7.75 -27.18 -2.95
N ALA A 361 -7.84 -27.65 -4.19
CA ALA A 361 -7.52 -26.89 -5.40
C ALA A 361 -8.30 -25.55 -5.54
N ASP A 362 -9.47 -25.42 -4.90
CA ASP A 362 -10.39 -24.28 -5.06
C ASP A 362 -10.71 -23.52 -3.77
N THR A 363 -10.21 -23.95 -2.61
CA THR A 363 -10.56 -23.37 -1.31
C THR A 363 -9.35 -23.19 -0.42
N PHE A 364 -9.37 -22.14 0.40
CA PHE A 364 -8.30 -21.82 1.33
C PHE A 364 -8.86 -21.17 2.59
N HIS A 365 -8.05 -21.15 3.64
CA HIS A 365 -8.27 -20.36 4.83
C HIS A 365 -7.00 -19.60 5.23
N LEU A 366 -7.16 -18.64 6.15
CA LEU A 366 -6.05 -17.93 6.76
C LEU A 366 -5.65 -18.57 8.08
N GLN A 367 -4.35 -18.63 8.33
CA GLN A 367 -3.77 -19.05 9.61
C GLN A 367 -2.71 -18.06 10.06
N GLU A 368 -2.49 -17.93 11.36
CA GLU A 368 -1.42 -17.09 11.89
C GLU A 368 -0.02 -17.70 11.70
N GLY A 369 0.94 -16.80 11.51
CA GLY A 369 2.33 -16.99 11.13
C GLY A 369 3.26 -17.48 12.22
#